data_AF-A0A9E2I5U2-F1
#
_entry.id   AF-A0A9E2I5U2-F1
#
_cell.length_a   1.000
_cell.length_b   1.000
_cell.length_c   1.000
_cell.angle_alpha   90.00
_cell.angle_beta   90.00
_cell.angle_gamma   90.00
#
_symmetry.space_group_name_H-M   'P 1'
#
loop_
_entity.id
_entity.type
_entity.pdbx_description
1 polymer ?
#
loop_
_entity_poly.entity_id
_entity_poly.type
_entity_poly.pdbx_seq_one_letter_code
_entity_poly.pdbx_strand_id
1 'polypeptide(L)'
;SDPNVSGMEHLDMLLTRSNLANRQNDLTNEQRTRLSEADRVFLNQAHQFYEAIAAVADVTRWRVHAQSPKSHWWWYLDVLVYVPWMPTPRIPAEAALAVEA
;
A
#
# COMPACT_ATOMS: atom_id res chain seq x y z
N SER A 1 9.64 -4.37 3.44
CA SER A 1 10.23 -5.21 2.37
C SER A 1 11.35 -4.43 1.72
N ASP A 2 12.44 -5.11 1.34
CA ASP A 2 13.56 -4.53 0.59
C ASP A 2 13.11 -4.23 -0.86
N PRO A 3 13.33 -3.03 -1.40
CA PRO A 3 12.97 -2.69 -2.79
C PRO A 3 13.86 -3.36 -3.86
N ASN A 4 14.92 -4.07 -3.49
CA ASN A 4 15.81 -4.79 -4.41
C ASN A 4 15.46 -6.27 -4.63
N VAL A 5 14.32 -6.73 -4.10
CA VAL A 5 13.82 -8.08 -4.41
C VAL A 5 13.23 -8.11 -5.82
N SER A 6 13.08 -9.30 -6.40
CA SER A 6 12.57 -9.46 -7.76
C SER A 6 11.11 -8.99 -7.87
N GLY A 7 10.71 -8.55 -9.07
CA GLY A 7 9.32 -8.17 -9.35
C GLY A 7 8.30 -9.28 -9.04
N MET A 8 8.70 -10.56 -9.12
CA MET A 8 7.84 -11.69 -8.75
C MET A 8 7.61 -11.77 -7.24
N GLU A 9 8.61 -11.46 -6.41
CA GLU A 9 8.44 -11.41 -4.95
C GLU A 9 7.51 -10.26 -4.55
N HIS A 10 7.58 -9.13 -5.27
CA HIS A 10 6.63 -8.06 -5.08
C HIS A 10 5.20 -8.44 -5.48
N LEU A 11 4.99 -9.24 -6.53
CA LEU A 11 3.68 -9.80 -6.85
C LEU A 11 3.16 -10.73 -5.74
N ASP A 12 4.02 -11.60 -5.23
CA ASP A 12 3.65 -12.50 -4.11
C ASP A 12 3.27 -11.73 -2.85
N MET A 13 3.95 -10.60 -2.59
CA MET A 13 3.57 -9.67 -1.54
C MET A 13 2.16 -9.08 -1.75
N LEU A 14 1.76 -8.71 -2.98
CA LEU A 14 0.40 -8.24 -3.26
C LEU A 14 -0.67 -9.33 -3.05
N LEU A 15 -0.35 -10.57 -3.43
CA LEU A 15 -1.21 -11.73 -3.20
C LEU A 15 -1.35 -12.02 -1.70
N THR A 16 -0.24 -11.99 -0.96
CA THR A 16 -0.22 -12.14 0.50
C THR A 16 -1.05 -11.05 1.17
N ARG A 17 -0.93 -9.78 0.75
CA ARG A 17 -1.73 -8.67 1.28
C ARG A 17 -3.22 -8.86 1.03
N SER A 18 -3.58 -9.44 -0.12
CA SER A 18 -4.97 -9.80 -0.45
C SER A 18 -5.50 -10.93 0.44
N ASN A 19 -4.68 -11.94 0.72
CA ASN A 19 -5.04 -12.99 1.69
C ASN A 19 -5.24 -12.43 3.11
N LEU A 20 -4.39 -11.48 3.54
CA LEU A 20 -4.54 -10.81 4.84
C LEU A 20 -5.83 -9.99 4.92
N ALA A 21 -6.24 -9.33 3.84
CA ALA A 21 -7.48 -8.58 3.78
C ALA A 21 -8.71 -9.50 3.95
N ASN A 22 -8.70 -10.66 3.32
CA ASN A 22 -9.75 -11.67 3.47
C ASN A 22 -9.84 -12.24 4.90
N ARG A 23 -8.76 -12.13 5.68
CA ARG A 23 -8.64 -12.63 7.05
C ARG A 23 -8.42 -11.52 8.07
N GLN A 24 -8.80 -10.28 7.75
CA GLN A 24 -8.51 -9.11 8.58
C GLN A 24 -9.13 -9.20 9.99
N ASN A 25 -10.27 -9.90 10.10
CA ASN A 25 -10.95 -10.16 11.38
C ASN A 25 -10.15 -11.12 12.27
N ASP A 26 -9.33 -12.00 11.70
CA ASP A 26 -8.49 -12.97 12.42
C ASP A 26 -7.23 -12.30 13.01
N LEU A 27 -6.88 -11.10 12.55
CA LEU A 27 -5.65 -10.43 12.96
C LEU A 27 -5.77 -9.87 14.39
N THR A 28 -4.73 -10.06 15.19
CA THR A 28 -4.59 -9.37 16.47
C THR A 28 -4.38 -7.86 16.26
N ASN A 29 -4.58 -7.07 17.30
CA ASN A 29 -4.32 -5.62 17.25
C ASN A 29 -2.85 -5.34 16.87
N GLU A 30 -1.91 -6.10 17.41
CA GLU A 30 -0.49 -5.96 17.07
C GLU A 30 -0.22 -6.26 15.60
N GLN A 31 -0.82 -7.33 15.04
CA GLN A 31 -0.69 -7.65 13.63
C GLN A 31 -1.30 -6.58 12.72
N ARG A 32 -2.43 -5.98 13.11
CA ARG A 32 -3.03 -4.85 12.38
C ARG A 32 -2.14 -3.62 12.40
N THR A 33 -1.50 -3.31 13.53
CA THR A 33 -0.54 -2.20 13.63
C THR A 33 0.65 -2.43 12.69
N ARG A 34 1.26 -3.61 12.72
CA ARG A 34 2.37 -3.97 11.82
C ARG A 34 1.96 -3.90 10.35
N LEU A 35 0.75 -4.37 10.03
CA LEU A 35 0.21 -4.28 8.67
C LEU A 35 0.02 -2.83 8.22
N SER A 36 -0.49 -1.96 9.09
CA SER A 36 -0.65 -0.53 8.80
C SER A 36 0.70 0.17 8.59
N GLU A 37 1.73 -0.19 9.36
CA GLU A 37 3.09 0.33 9.17
C GLU A 37 3.67 -0.13 7.83
N ALA A 38 3.51 -1.42 7.50
CA ALA A 38 3.93 -1.97 6.21
C ALA A 38 3.21 -1.29 5.04
N ASP A 39 1.89 -1.08 5.14
CA ASP A 39 1.09 -0.36 4.15
C ASP A 39 1.59 1.08 3.94
N ARG A 40 2.02 1.77 5.02
CA ARG A 40 2.60 3.11 4.92
C ARG A 40 3.95 3.11 4.19
N VAL A 41 4.82 2.15 4.54
CA VAL A 41 6.13 1.97 3.89
C VAL A 41 5.95 1.64 2.40
N PHE A 42 4.94 0.82 2.09
CA PHE A 42 4.60 0.44 0.73
C PHE A 42 4.10 1.63 -0.10
N LEU A 43 3.20 2.45 0.45
CA LEU A 43 2.72 3.68 -0.20
C LEU A 43 3.84 4.70 -0.46
N ASN A 44 4.72 4.92 0.53
CA ASN A 44 5.85 5.85 0.38
C ASN A 44 6.85 5.43 -0.70
N GLN A 45 6.85 4.14 -1.07
CA GLN A 45 7.73 3.57 -2.08
C GLN A 45 6.95 3.05 -3.28
N ALA A 46 5.69 3.46 -3.45
CA ALA A 46 4.78 2.90 -4.44
C ALA A 46 5.35 2.93 -5.87
N HIS A 47 6.13 3.97 -6.21
CA HIS A 47 6.81 4.08 -7.51
C HIS A 47 7.82 2.95 -7.73
N GLN A 48 8.68 2.68 -6.75
CA GLN A 48 9.71 1.64 -6.85
C GLN A 48 9.08 0.25 -6.94
N PHE A 49 8.05 -0.01 -6.12
CA PHE A 49 7.30 -1.26 -6.20
C PHE A 49 6.59 -1.44 -7.54
N TYR A 50 5.98 -0.37 -8.07
CA TYR A 50 5.33 -0.40 -9.37
C TYR A 50 6.31 -0.71 -10.49
N GLU A 51 7.46 -0.02 -10.55
CA GLU A 51 8.48 -0.26 -11.57
C GLU A 51 9.01 -1.69 -11.54
N ALA A 52 9.30 -2.20 -10.34
CA ALA A 52 9.80 -3.56 -10.17
C ALA A 52 8.78 -4.62 -10.60
N ILE A 53 7.50 -4.44 -10.28
CA ILE A 53 6.43 -5.37 -10.71
C ILE A 53 6.18 -5.23 -12.23
N ALA A 54 6.13 -4.00 -12.75
CA ALA A 54 5.86 -3.72 -14.15
C ALA A 54 6.92 -4.32 -15.09
N ALA A 55 8.15 -4.52 -14.58
CA ALA A 55 9.21 -5.21 -15.31
C ALA A 55 8.91 -6.71 -15.59
N VAL A 56 8.00 -7.33 -14.81
CA VAL A 56 7.70 -8.76 -14.92
C VAL A 56 6.22 -9.08 -15.15
N ALA A 57 5.30 -8.14 -14.93
CA ALA A 57 3.87 -8.32 -15.12
C ALA A 57 3.11 -7.02 -15.40
N ASP A 58 1.98 -7.15 -16.11
CA ASP A 58 1.05 -6.04 -16.32
C ASP A 58 0.09 -5.89 -15.12
N VAL A 59 0.44 -5.00 -14.19
CA VAL A 59 -0.35 -4.73 -12.97
C VAL A 59 -1.80 -4.33 -13.29
N THR A 60 -2.00 -3.54 -14.35
CA THR A 60 -3.32 -3.07 -14.77
C THR A 60 -4.20 -4.25 -15.19
N ARG A 61 -3.64 -5.16 -16.00
CA ARG A 61 -4.33 -6.37 -16.43
C ARG A 61 -4.67 -7.28 -15.25
N TRP A 62 -3.77 -7.43 -14.29
CA TRP A 62 -4.02 -8.22 -13.08
C TRP A 62 -5.15 -7.63 -12.23
N ARG A 63 -5.17 -6.32 -12.00
CA ARG A 63 -6.25 -5.64 -11.28
C ARG A 63 -7.62 -5.91 -11.91
N VAL A 64 -7.71 -5.79 -13.24
CA VAL A 64 -8.97 -5.99 -13.99
C VAL A 64 -9.42 -7.45 -13.91
N HIS A 65 -8.51 -8.40 -14.14
CA HIS A 65 -8.86 -9.82 -14.10
C HIS A 65 -9.20 -10.32 -12.69
N ALA A 66 -8.52 -9.81 -11.66
CA ALA A 66 -8.77 -10.20 -10.28
C ALA A 66 -10.08 -9.62 -9.71
N GLN A 67 -10.78 -8.73 -10.45
CA GLN A 67 -11.95 -7.97 -9.97
C GLN A 67 -11.74 -7.41 -8.56
N SER A 68 -10.50 -6.96 -8.27
CA SER A 68 -10.13 -6.63 -6.90
C SER A 68 -10.96 -5.46 -6.40
N PRO A 69 -11.65 -5.61 -5.24
CA PRO A 69 -12.48 -4.55 -4.70
C PRO A 69 -11.62 -3.32 -4.43
N LYS A 70 -12.22 -2.13 -4.43
CA LYS A 70 -11.49 -0.86 -4.19
C LYS A 70 -10.79 -0.84 -2.82
N SER A 71 -11.25 -1.65 -1.86
CA SER A 71 -10.59 -1.86 -0.57
C SER A 71 -9.20 -2.50 -0.70
N HIS A 72 -8.90 -3.16 -1.83
CA HIS A 72 -7.59 -3.73 -2.15
C HIS A 72 -6.74 -2.74 -2.95
N TRP A 73 -6.55 -1.56 -2.37
CA TRP A 73 -5.88 -0.42 -3.02
C TRP A 73 -4.45 -0.74 -3.48
N TRP A 74 -3.78 -1.74 -2.91
CA TRP A 74 -2.44 -2.16 -3.32
C TRP A 74 -2.37 -2.73 -4.75
N TRP A 75 -3.50 -3.09 -5.37
CA TRP A 75 -3.56 -3.44 -6.80
C TRP A 75 -3.67 -2.22 -7.73
N TYR A 76 -3.79 -1.03 -7.17
CA TYR A 76 -3.95 0.22 -7.93
C TYR A 76 -2.63 1.01 -7.99
N LEU A 77 -1.48 0.33 -7.89
CA LEU A 77 -0.16 0.99 -8.00
C LEU A 77 -0.02 1.78 -9.30
N ASP A 78 -0.52 1.23 -10.41
CA ASP A 78 -0.58 1.87 -11.73
C ASP A 78 -1.32 3.22 -11.72
N VAL A 79 -2.19 3.46 -10.74
CA VAL A 79 -2.87 4.74 -10.53
C VAL A 79 -2.13 5.57 -9.49
N LEU A 80 -1.76 4.95 -8.36
CA LEU A 80 -1.15 5.63 -7.21
C LEU A 80 0.17 6.32 -7.54
N VAL A 81 0.94 5.79 -8.49
CA VAL A 81 2.20 6.42 -8.92
C VAL A 81 2.01 7.75 -9.67
N TYR A 82 0.81 8.00 -10.19
CA TYR A 82 0.47 9.25 -10.90
C TYR A 82 -0.37 10.21 -10.07
N VAL A 83 -0.79 9.81 -8.86
CA VAL A 83 -1.49 10.72 -7.95
C VAL A 83 -0.44 11.64 -7.33
N PRO A 84 -0.56 12.98 -7.47
CA PRO A 84 0.28 13.90 -6.72
C PRO A 84 -0.04 13.67 -5.24
N TRP A 85 0.86 13.02 -4.51
CA TRP A 85 0.77 12.91 -3.06
C TRP A 85 0.82 14.33 -2.52
N MET A 86 -0.32 14.88 -2.12
CA MET A 86 -0.29 16.01 -1.19
C MET A 86 0.20 15.43 0.13
N PRO A 87 1.40 15.79 0.63
CA PRO A 87 1.74 15.45 1.99
C PRO A 87 0.64 16.02 2.87
N THR A 88 -0.03 15.17 3.65
CA THR A 88 -0.91 15.65 4.72
C THR A 88 -0.07 16.62 5.54
N PRO A 89 -0.47 17.91 5.67
CA PRO A 89 0.28 18.82 6.51
C PRO A 89 0.36 18.19 7.88
N ARG A 90 1.59 17.91 8.34
CA ARG A 90 1.82 17.60 9.74
C ARG A 90 1.38 18.86 10.49
N ILE A 91 0.18 18.86 11.04
CA ILE A 91 -0.17 19.81 12.09
C ILE A 91 0.72 19.38 13.27
N PRO A 92 1.71 20.20 13.68
CA PRO A 92 2.48 19.91 14.88
C PRO A 92 1.49 19.77 16.04
N ALA A 93 1.72 18.84 16.96
CA ALA A 93 0.81 18.62 18.09
C ALA A 93 0.50 19.93 18.87
N GLU A 94 1.44 20.88 18.91
CA GLU A 94 1.23 22.23 19.45
C GLU A 94 0.17 23.05 18.73
N ALA A 95 0.06 22.94 17.40
CA ALA A 95 -0.92 23.70 16.62
C ALA A 95 -2.34 23.12 16.74
N ALA A 96 -2.49 21.84 17.10
CA ALA A 96 -3.79 21.23 17.36
C ALA A 96 -4.39 21.72 18.70
N LEU A 97 -3.57 22.04 19.70
CA LEU A 97 -4.01 22.64 20.95
C LEU A 97 -4.35 24.14 20.83
N ALA A 98 -3.77 24.85 19.85
CA ALA A 98 -3.99 26.29 19.66
C ALA A 98 -5.33 26.64 18.97
N VAL A 99 -6.08 25.64 18.49
CA VAL A 99 -7.40 25.84 17.87
C VAL A 99 -8.54 25.75 18.90
N GLU A 100 -8.24 25.28 20.13
CA GLU A 100 -9.21 25.15 21.22
C GLU A 100 -8.98 26.09 22.41
N ALA A 101 -8.12 27.12 22.26
CA ALA A 101 -7.87 28.16 23.27
C ALA A 101 -8.31 29.54 22.77
#